data_AF-A0AAP7FQI9-F1
#
_entry.id   AF-A0AAP7FQI9-F1
#
_cell.length_a   1.000
_cell.length_b   1.000
_cell.length_c   1.000
_cell.angle_alpha   90.00
_cell.angle_beta   90.00
_cell.angle_gamma   90.00
#
_symmetry.space_group_name_H-M   'P 1'
#
loop_
_entity.id
_entity.type
_entity.pdbx_description
1 polymer ?
#
loop_
_entity_poly.entity_id
_entity_poly.type
_entity_poly.pdbx_seq_one_letter_code
_entity_poly.pdbx_strand_id
1 'polypeptide(L)'
;MGKTVPIRFNDEQLSRVEEAAALAGYKHLSSYIRDRVLATDKGGRQVDMDSWAEQQQILGLLETITQEQARSRTIQAIVVYLLRQGTAQGKVNELRAHLKHLVSSEDALAALLPDLAEDIERLSGED
;
A
#
# COMPACT_ATOMS: atom_id res chain seq x y z
N MET A 1 51.27 19.35 16.76
CA MET A 1 50.81 18.17 17.52
C MET A 1 49.29 18.24 17.62
N GLY A 2 48.57 17.22 17.13
CA GLY A 2 47.11 17.18 17.22
C GLY A 2 46.67 16.98 18.67
N LYS A 3 45.63 17.70 19.10
CA LYS A 3 45.03 17.55 20.44
C LYS A 3 44.07 16.36 20.42
N THR A 4 44.26 15.39 21.31
CA THR A 4 43.33 14.26 21.48
C THR A 4 42.13 14.70 22.32
N VAL A 5 40.92 14.37 21.87
CA VAL A 5 39.68 14.63 22.60
C VAL A 5 39.15 13.29 23.15
N PRO A 6 39.07 13.10 24.48
CA PRO A 6 38.51 11.88 25.05
C PRO A 6 36.98 11.92 24.95
N ILE A 7 36.39 10.87 24.37
CA ILE A 7 34.94 10.66 24.30
C ILE A 7 34.61 9.46 25.19
N ARG A 8 33.61 9.59 26.06
CA ARG A 8 33.11 8.50 26.90
C ARG A 8 31.74 8.06 26.39
N PHE A 9 31.62 6.77 26.12
CA PHE A 9 30.34 6.12 25.81
C PHE A 9 29.82 5.43 27.06
N ASN A 10 28.50 5.37 27.21
CA ASN A 10 27.88 4.40 28.10
C ASN A 10 27.85 3.02 27.42
N ASP A 11 27.53 1.97 28.18
CA ASP A 11 27.59 0.59 27.68
C ASP A 11 26.66 0.34 26.49
N GLU A 12 25.46 0.93 26.50
CA GLU A 12 24.52 0.83 25.38
C GLU A 12 25.01 1.55 24.11
N GLN A 13 25.60 2.73 24.26
CA GLN A 13 26.17 3.49 23.15
C GLN A 13 27.37 2.76 22.57
N LEU A 14 28.20 2.16 23.41
CA LEU A 14 29.36 1.40 22.98
C LEU A 14 28.91 0.19 22.14
N SER A 15 27.94 -0.59 22.62
CA SER A 15 27.36 -1.73 21.90
C SER A 15 26.81 -1.33 20.53
N ARG A 16 26.04 -0.23 20.44
CA ARG A 16 25.51 0.25 19.15
C ARG A 16 26.61 0.67 18.17
N VAL A 17 27.68 1.31 18.66
CA VAL A 17 28.78 1.76 17.79
C VAL A 17 29.61 0.55 17.32
N GLU A 18 29.79 -0.47 18.16
CA GLU A 18 30.45 -1.72 17.80
C GLU A 18 29.68 -2.51 16.74
N GLU A 19 28.37 -2.66 16.92
CA GLU A 19 27.49 -3.29 15.93
C GLU A 19 27.50 -2.53 14.60
N ALA A 20 27.39 -1.21 14.65
CA ALA A 20 27.41 -0.38 13.45
C ALA A 20 28.77 -0.40 12.73
N ALA A 21 29.88 -0.47 13.48
CA ALA A 21 31.21 -0.63 12.91
C ALA A 21 31.39 -2.00 12.25
N ALA A 22 30.87 -3.07 12.87
CA ALA A 22 30.90 -4.42 12.32
C ALA A 22 30.06 -4.55 11.05
N LEU A 23 28.84 -4.01 11.05
CA LEU A 23 27.96 -3.98 9.88
C LEU A 23 28.57 -3.21 8.71
N ALA A 24 29.29 -2.13 8.99
CA ALA A 24 30.00 -1.34 7.98
C ALA A 24 31.37 -1.94 7.57
N GLY A 25 31.76 -3.10 8.13
CA GLY A 25 32.98 -3.82 7.76
C GLY A 25 34.28 -3.24 8.31
N TYR A 26 34.23 -2.36 9.32
CA TYR A 26 35.43 -1.75 9.89
C TYR A 26 36.12 -2.71 10.86
N LYS A 27 37.43 -2.91 10.66
CA LYS A 27 38.27 -3.71 11.57
C LYS A 27 38.53 -3.03 12.92
N HIS A 28 38.47 -1.69 12.96
CA HIS A 28 38.80 -0.90 14.13
C HIS A 28 37.74 0.18 14.39
N LEU A 29 37.22 0.21 15.62
CA LEU A 29 36.20 1.16 16.08
C LEU A 29 36.64 2.63 15.93
N SER A 30 37.92 2.91 16.18
CA SER A 30 38.49 4.26 16.09
C SER A 30 38.49 4.81 14.66
N SER A 31 38.68 3.95 13.65
CA SER A 31 38.58 4.32 12.23
C SER A 31 37.13 4.63 11.86
N TYR A 32 36.20 3.79 12.32
CA TYR A 32 34.77 3.99 12.11
C TYR A 32 34.27 5.31 12.73
N ILE A 33 34.61 5.56 14.00
CA ILE A 33 34.21 6.79 14.71
C ILE A 33 34.82 8.02 14.03
N ARG A 34 36.10 7.98 13.66
CA ARG A 34 36.75 9.09 12.96
C ARG A 34 36.04 9.41 11.66
N ASP A 35 35.75 8.38 10.86
CA ASP A 35 35.12 8.54 9.57
C ASP A 35 33.69 9.08 9.70
N ARG A 36 32.92 8.59 10.69
CA ARG A 36 31.57 9.11 10.99
C ARG A 36 31.55 10.52 11.55
N VAL A 37 32.53 10.91 12.36
CA VAL A 37 32.64 12.27 12.90
C VAL A 37 33.07 13.26 11.82
N LEU A 38 33.86 12.82 10.84
CA LEU A 38 34.32 13.64 9.73
C LEU A 38 33.40 13.60 8.51
N ALA A 39 32.48 12.64 8.45
CA ALA A 39 31.48 12.54 7.41
C ALA A 39 30.60 13.80 7.42
N THR A 40 30.66 14.56 6.34
CA THR A 40 29.82 15.75 6.10
C THR A 40 28.39 15.39 5.73
N ASP A 41 28.11 14.10 5.58
CA ASP A 41 26.81 13.62 5.16
C ASP A 41 25.86 13.47 6.35
N LYS A 42 24.94 14.44 6.48
CA LYS A 42 23.73 14.32 7.30
C LYS A 42 22.68 13.41 6.62
N GLY A 43 23.11 12.41 5.85
CA GLY A 43 22.26 11.54 5.03
C GLY A 43 21.32 10.61 5.79
N GLY A 44 21.40 10.53 7.12
CA GLY A 44 20.53 9.66 7.90
C GLY A 44 19.10 10.18 8.11
N ARG A 45 18.85 11.48 7.98
CA ARG A 45 17.54 12.08 8.35
C ARG A 45 16.70 12.54 7.16
N GLN A 46 17.32 12.76 6.01
CA GLN A 46 16.62 13.19 4.79
C GLN A 46 16.21 11.99 3.92
N VAL A 47 17.05 10.95 3.86
CA VAL A 47 16.72 9.65 3.23
C VAL A 47 15.52 8.98 3.92
N ASP A 48 15.30 9.24 5.21
CA ASP A 48 14.20 8.68 6.00
C ASP A 48 12.84 9.36 5.70
N MET A 49 12.82 10.68 5.43
CA MET A 49 11.58 11.38 5.05
C MET A 49 11.17 11.10 3.60
N ASP A 50 12.13 11.08 2.67
CA ASP A 50 11.84 10.82 1.26
C ASP A 50 11.36 9.37 1.06
N SER A 51 11.96 8.41 1.77
CA SER A 51 11.49 7.02 1.77
C SER A 51 10.13 6.84 2.45
N TRP A 52 9.83 7.59 3.51
CA TRP A 52 8.50 7.59 4.14
C TRP A 52 7.42 8.17 3.21
N ALA A 53 7.72 9.26 2.50
CA ALA A 53 6.80 9.85 1.53
C ALA A 53 6.52 8.91 0.35
N GLU A 54 7.56 8.24 -0.16
CA GLU A 54 7.43 7.23 -1.22
C GLU A 54 6.60 6.02 -0.75
N GLN A 55 6.80 5.55 0.49
CA GLN A 55 5.99 4.48 1.07
C GLN A 55 4.52 4.86 1.20
N GLN A 56 4.21 6.09 1.64
CA GLN A 56 2.83 6.57 1.73
C GLN A 56 2.17 6.64 0.35
N GLN A 57 2.90 7.10 -0.66
CA GLN A 57 2.41 7.13 -2.03
C GLN A 57 2.12 5.71 -2.57
N ILE A 58 3.02 4.75 -2.29
CA ILE A 58 2.81 3.35 -2.68
C ILE A 58 1.59 2.75 -1.98
N LEU A 59 1.41 3.01 -0.68
CA LEU A 59 0.25 2.53 0.07
C LEU A 59 -1.06 3.10 -0.50
N GLY A 60 -1.11 4.40 -0.82
CA GLY A 60 -2.28 5.01 -1.44
C GLY A 60 -2.60 4.44 -2.84
N LEU A 61 -1.58 4.17 -3.64
CA LEU A 61 -1.76 3.49 -4.93
C LEU A 61 -2.27 2.06 -4.76
N LEU A 62 -1.76 1.32 -3.77
CA LEU A 62 -2.24 -0.03 -3.45
C LEU A 62 -3.70 -0.02 -3.00
N GLU A 63 -4.09 0.91 -2.14
CA GLU A 63 -5.48 1.07 -1.70
C GLU A 63 -6.42 1.39 -2.88
N THR A 64 -5.97 2.24 -3.80
CA THR A 64 -6.74 2.54 -5.03
C THR A 64 -6.88 1.27 -5.89
N ILE A 65 -5.81 0.49 -6.05
CA ILE A 65 -5.84 -0.76 -6.82
C ILE A 65 -6.76 -1.79 -6.15
N THR A 66 -6.74 -1.93 -4.83
CA THR A 66 -7.60 -2.89 -4.12
C THR A 66 -9.07 -2.50 -4.24
N GLN A 67 -9.40 -1.21 -4.15
CA GLN A 67 -10.76 -0.71 -4.40
C GLN A 67 -11.23 -0.99 -5.83
N GLU A 68 -10.40 -0.70 -6.84
CA GLU A 68 -10.73 -1.01 -8.25
C GLU A 68 -10.84 -2.52 -8.51
N GLN A 69 -10.01 -3.34 -7.86
CA GLN A 69 -10.13 -4.80 -7.94
C GLN A 69 -11.41 -5.31 -7.28
N ALA A 70 -11.82 -4.76 -6.14
CA ALA A 70 -13.08 -5.10 -5.49
C ALA A 70 -14.26 -4.76 -6.41
N ARG A 71 -14.25 -3.55 -6.99
CA ARG A 71 -15.25 -3.12 -7.97
C ARG A 71 -15.34 -4.05 -9.18
N SER A 72 -14.19 -4.41 -9.75
CA SER A 72 -14.13 -5.33 -10.90
C SER A 72 -14.69 -6.72 -10.57
N ARG A 73 -14.39 -7.26 -9.38
CA ARG A 73 -14.96 -8.53 -8.91
C ARG A 73 -16.48 -8.47 -8.75
N THR A 74 -17.01 -7.37 -8.23
CA THR A 74 -18.47 -7.15 -8.14
C THR A 74 -19.11 -7.13 -9.52
N ILE A 75 -18.53 -6.41 -10.49
CA ILE A 75 -19.01 -6.41 -11.88
C ILE A 75 -18.98 -7.82 -12.46
N GLN A 76 -17.90 -8.58 -12.25
CA GLN A 76 -17.80 -9.96 -12.72
C GLN A 76 -18.88 -10.85 -12.10
N ALA A 77 -19.13 -10.73 -10.79
CA ALA A 77 -20.17 -11.49 -10.10
C ALA A 77 -21.57 -11.17 -10.65
N ILE A 78 -21.86 -9.88 -10.89
CA ILE A 78 -23.10 -9.43 -11.54
C ILE A 78 -23.20 -10.05 -12.92
N VAL A 79 -22.17 -9.94 -13.76
CA VAL A 79 -22.17 -10.51 -15.12
C VAL A 79 -22.39 -12.02 -15.11
N VAL A 80 -21.74 -12.76 -14.20
CA VAL A 80 -21.93 -14.21 -14.06
C VAL A 80 -23.35 -14.56 -13.63
N TYR A 81 -23.91 -13.82 -12.66
CA TYR A 81 -25.29 -14.00 -12.24
C TYR A 81 -26.28 -13.77 -13.40
N LEU A 82 -26.10 -12.68 -14.13
CA LEU A 82 -26.91 -12.32 -15.28
C LEU A 82 -26.80 -13.34 -16.43
N LEU A 83 -25.60 -13.83 -16.70
CA LEU A 83 -25.39 -14.90 -17.69
C LEU A 83 -26.12 -16.17 -17.27
N ARG A 84 -26.09 -16.54 -15.98
CA ARG A 84 -26.82 -17.70 -15.46
C ARG A 84 -28.34 -17.53 -15.57
N GLN A 85 -28.87 -16.35 -15.25
CA GLN A 85 -30.30 -16.08 -15.34
C GLN A 85 -30.79 -15.95 -16.79
N GLY A 86 -30.04 -15.25 -17.64
CA GLY A 86 -30.35 -15.04 -19.05
C GLY A 86 -30.22 -16.31 -19.89
N THR A 87 -29.29 -17.20 -19.57
CA THR A 87 -29.21 -18.54 -20.19
C THR A 87 -30.37 -19.44 -19.76
N ALA A 88 -30.79 -19.37 -18.50
CA ALA A 88 -31.96 -20.13 -18.02
C ALA A 88 -33.29 -19.67 -18.64
N GLN A 89 -33.40 -18.40 -19.04
CA GLN A 89 -34.64 -17.82 -19.61
C GLN A 89 -34.59 -17.63 -21.14
N GLY A 90 -33.47 -17.94 -21.81
CA GLY A 90 -33.28 -17.74 -23.25
C GLY A 90 -33.18 -16.27 -23.69
N LYS A 91 -33.01 -15.32 -22.76
CA LYS A 91 -33.06 -13.86 -22.98
C LYS A 91 -31.68 -13.21 -23.11
N VAL A 92 -30.74 -13.89 -23.77
CA VAL A 92 -29.33 -13.46 -23.89
C VAL A 92 -29.18 -12.10 -24.60
N ASN A 93 -30.09 -11.76 -25.52
CA ASN A 93 -30.01 -10.51 -26.29
C ASN A 93 -30.44 -9.27 -25.50
N GLU A 94 -31.46 -9.36 -24.64
CA GLU A 94 -31.88 -8.26 -23.75
C GLU A 94 -30.79 -7.96 -22.72
N LEU A 95 -30.16 -9.01 -22.20
CA LEU A 95 -29.03 -8.91 -21.27
C LEU A 95 -27.83 -8.18 -21.90
N ARG A 96 -27.52 -8.51 -23.16
CA ARG A 96 -26.44 -7.87 -23.92
C ARG A 96 -26.72 -6.38 -24.19
N ALA A 97 -27.99 -6.01 -24.36
CA ALA A 97 -28.37 -4.61 -24.52
C ALA A 97 -28.17 -3.82 -23.22
N HIS A 98 -28.53 -4.39 -22.07
CA HIS A 98 -28.36 -3.73 -20.77
C HIS A 98 -26.87 -3.59 -20.41
N LEU A 99 -26.06 -4.65 -20.62
CA LEU A 99 -24.61 -4.60 -20.38
C LEU A 99 -23.85 -3.56 -21.23
N LYS A 100 -24.37 -3.19 -22.40
CA LYS A 100 -23.73 -2.16 -23.26
C LYS A 100 -23.88 -0.74 -22.73
N HIS A 101 -24.86 -0.48 -21.87
CA HIS A 101 -25.17 0.85 -21.36
C HIS A 101 -24.70 1.09 -19.93
N LEU A 102 -24.04 0.10 -19.31
CA LEU A 102 -23.62 0.17 -17.92
C LEU A 102 -22.25 0.85 -17.80
N VAL A 103 -22.28 2.07 -17.25
CA VAL A 103 -21.10 2.91 -16.99
C VAL A 103 -20.56 2.70 -15.57
N SER A 104 -21.43 2.34 -14.61
CA SER A 104 -21.05 2.02 -13.22
C SER A 104 -21.60 0.66 -12.78
N SER A 105 -20.84 0.00 -11.90
CA SER A 105 -21.19 -1.24 -11.20
C SER A 105 -22.44 -1.10 -10.34
N GLU A 106 -22.63 0.06 -9.73
CA GLU A 106 -23.78 0.36 -8.86
C GLU A 106 -25.05 0.54 -9.69
N ASP A 107 -24.98 1.30 -10.79
CA ASP A 107 -26.09 1.44 -11.74
C ASP A 107 -26.47 0.08 -12.36
N ALA A 108 -25.48 -0.78 -12.58
CA ALA A 108 -25.70 -2.14 -13.07
C ALA A 108 -26.44 -3.00 -12.06
N LEU A 109 -25.99 -2.96 -10.81
CA LEU A 109 -26.62 -3.69 -9.72
C LEU A 109 -28.06 -3.18 -9.49
N ALA A 110 -28.28 -1.88 -9.40
CA ALA A 110 -29.59 -1.28 -9.17
C ALA A 110 -30.58 -1.54 -10.32
N ALA A 111 -30.13 -1.46 -11.58
CA ALA A 111 -31.02 -1.67 -12.73
C ALA A 111 -31.39 -3.15 -12.94
N LEU A 112 -30.52 -4.07 -12.56
CA LEU A 112 -30.67 -5.49 -12.88
C LEU A 112 -31.08 -6.35 -11.69
N LEU A 113 -30.69 -5.93 -10.49
CA LEU A 113 -30.91 -6.60 -9.21
C LEU A 113 -31.28 -5.57 -8.13
N PRO A 114 -32.42 -4.86 -8.30
CA PRO A 114 -32.84 -3.80 -7.40
C PRO A 114 -32.95 -4.27 -5.95
N ASP A 115 -33.50 -5.47 -5.72
CA ASP A 115 -33.65 -6.04 -4.37
C ASP A 115 -32.29 -6.26 -3.68
N LEU A 116 -31.26 -6.70 -4.43
CA LEU A 116 -29.92 -6.88 -3.88
C LEU A 116 -29.20 -5.54 -3.66
N ALA A 117 -29.49 -4.55 -4.51
CA ALA A 117 -28.99 -3.19 -4.32
C ALA A 117 -29.54 -2.57 -3.03
N GLU A 118 -30.84 -2.75 -2.78
CA GLU A 118 -31.51 -2.31 -1.56
C GLU A 118 -30.95 -3.02 -0.32
N ASP A 119 -30.71 -4.34 -0.39
CA ASP A 119 -30.09 -5.10 0.71
C ASP A 119 -28.65 -4.61 1.01
N ILE A 120 -27.85 -4.31 -0.01
CA ILE A 120 -26.49 -3.79 0.15
C ILE A 120 -26.51 -2.37 0.74
N GLU A 121 -27.41 -1.50 0.27
CA GLU A 121 -27.58 -0.15 0.80
C GLU A 121 -27.99 -0.19 2.27
N ARG A 122 -28.91 -1.10 2.65
CA ARG A 122 -29.36 -1.27 4.03
C ARG A 122 -28.24 -1.76 4.95
N LEU A 123 -27.40 -2.69 4.48
CA LEU A 123 -26.26 -3.21 5.23
C LEU A 123 -25.08 -2.23 5.30
N SER A 124 -24.97 -1.31 4.33
CA SER A 124 -23.89 -0.31 4.27
C SER A 124 -24.28 1.03 4.93
N GLY A 125 -25.57 1.27 5.16
CA GLY A 125 -26.11 2.43 5.87
C GLY A 125 -26.38 2.21 7.36
N GLU A 126 -26.21 0.99 7.88
CA GLU A 126 -26.15 0.70 9.31
C GLU A 126 -24.72 0.96 9.83
N ASP A 127 -24.38 2.23 10.02
CA ASP A 127 -23.30 2.70 10.92
C ASP A 127 -23.91 3.41 12.14
#